data_AF-A0A0E0JB47-F1
#
_entry.id   AF-A0A0E0JB47-F1
#
_cell.length_a   1.000
_cell.length_b   1.000
_cell.length_c   1.000
_cell.angle_alpha   90.00
_cell.angle_beta   90.00
_cell.angle_gamma   90.00
#
_symmetry.space_group_name_H-M   'P 1'
#
loop_
_entity.id
_entity.type
_entity.pdbx_description
1 polymer ?
#
loop_
_entity_poly.entity_id
_entity_poly.type
_entity_poly.pdbx_seq_one_letter_code
_entity_poly.pdbx_strand_id
1 'polypeptide(L)' 'MKYPGQPQEIPVFQNSTFTIPVNDPHQVIVVISRPPIKVFFYDDWNMPHTAAKLQFPIFWDEECLTAPKDEL' A
#
# COMPACT_ATOMS: atom_id res chain seq x y z
N MET A 1 20.83 5.66 -18.82
CA MET A 1 20.51 6.95 -18.16
C MET A 1 21.03 6.91 -16.73
N LYS A 2 21.48 8.04 -16.16
CA LYS A 2 21.98 8.07 -14.76
C LYS A 2 20.86 8.24 -13.70
N TYR A 3 19.68 8.68 -14.11
CA TYR A 3 18.54 8.94 -13.23
C TYR A 3 17.22 8.95 -14.04
N PRO A 4 16.04 8.81 -13.39
CA PRO A 4 14.73 8.62 -14.05
C PRO A 4 14.20 9.78 -14.90
N GLY A 5 14.58 11.03 -14.61
CA GLY A 5 13.99 12.21 -15.25
C GLY A 5 12.63 12.62 -14.64
N GLN A 6 11.85 13.44 -15.35
CA GLN A 6 10.51 13.84 -14.93
C GLN A 6 9.52 12.68 -15.16
N PRO A 7 8.72 12.29 -14.14
CA PRO A 7 7.77 11.18 -14.29
C PRO A 7 6.63 11.53 -15.22
N GLN A 8 6.09 10.50 -15.88
CA GLN A 8 4.84 10.59 -16.62
C GLN A 8 3.68 10.31 -15.68
N GLU A 9 2.68 11.21 -15.66
CA GLU A 9 1.44 10.99 -14.91
C GLU A 9 0.44 10.22 -15.79
N ILE A 10 0.10 9.00 -15.37
CA ILE A 10 -0.82 8.13 -16.11
C ILE A 10 -2.07 7.90 -15.25
N PRO A 11 -3.27 8.36 -15.67
CA PRO A 11 -4.50 8.12 -14.92
C PRO A 11 -4.90 6.64 -15.05
N VAL A 12 -5.15 5.99 -13.91
CA VAL A 12 -5.60 4.59 -13.81
C VAL A 12 -7.04 4.56 -13.29
N PHE A 13 -7.92 3.85 -13.98
CA PHE A 13 -9.35 3.77 -13.64
C PHE A 13 -9.73 2.39 -13.09
N GLN A 14 -10.92 2.29 -12.51
CA GLN A 14 -11.43 1.02 -11.97
C GLN A 14 -11.42 -0.07 -13.06
N ASN A 15 -11.00 -1.28 -12.68
CA ASN A 15 -10.86 -2.44 -13.58
C ASN A 15 -9.84 -2.27 -14.72
N SER A 16 -8.86 -1.37 -14.56
CA SER A 16 -7.73 -1.25 -15.49
C SER A 16 -6.59 -2.16 -15.09
N THR A 17 -5.74 -2.52 -16.04
CA THR A 17 -4.46 -3.20 -15.82
C THR A 17 -3.38 -2.48 -16.61
N PHE A 18 -2.18 -2.35 -16.04
CA PHE A 18 -1.01 -1.81 -16.71
C PHE A 18 0.20 -2.70 -16.42
N THR A 19 1.16 -2.73 -17.35
CA THR A 19 2.41 -3.47 -17.19
C THR A 19 3.56 -2.48 -17.10
N ILE A 20 4.38 -2.61 -16.06
CA ILE A 20 5.60 -1.81 -15.93
C ILE A 20 6.73 -2.54 -16.67
N PRO A 21 7.43 -1.87 -17.61
CA PRO A 21 8.58 -2.45 -18.27
C PRO A 21 9.70 -2.82 -17.29
N VAL A 22 10.47 -3.85 -17.65
CA VAL A 22 11.59 -4.30 -16.82
C VAL A 22 12.63 -3.17 -16.70
N ASN A 23 12.99 -2.86 -15.45
CA ASN A 23 13.92 -1.79 -15.05
C ASN A 23 13.40 -0.35 -15.14
N ASP A 24 12.09 -0.14 -15.38
CA ASP A 24 11.53 1.22 -15.40
C ASP A 24 11.18 1.73 -13.99
N PRO A 25 11.73 2.89 -13.58
CA PRO A 25 11.40 3.52 -12.30
C PRO A 25 9.97 4.07 -12.32
N HIS A 26 9.18 3.74 -11.30
CA HIS A 26 7.75 4.08 -11.21
C HIS A 26 7.36 4.40 -9.76
N GLN A 27 6.33 5.26 -9.60
CA GLN A 27 5.71 5.56 -8.30
C GLN A 27 4.20 5.41 -8.45
N VAL A 28 3.56 4.72 -7.52
CA VAL A 28 2.11 4.46 -7.53
C VAL A 28 1.50 5.04 -6.25
N ILE A 29 0.45 5.86 -6.38
CA ILE A 29 -0.35 6.35 -5.27
C ILE A 29 -1.61 5.48 -5.18
N VAL A 30 -1.84 4.87 -4.03
CA VAL A 30 -3.01 4.02 -3.79
C VAL A 30 -4.06 4.84 -3.07
N VAL A 31 -5.26 4.96 -3.64
CA VAL A 31 -6.44 5.50 -2.96
C VAL A 31 -7.28 4.34 -2.43
N ILE A 32 -7.42 4.27 -1.11
CA ILE A 32 -8.21 3.25 -0.43
C ILE A 32 -9.54 3.84 0.05
N SER A 33 -10.60 3.04 0.00
CA SER A 33 -11.85 3.39 0.66
C SER A 33 -11.85 2.87 2.10
N ARG A 34 -12.45 3.63 3.03
CA ARG A 34 -12.56 3.31 4.48
C ARG A 34 -11.20 3.22 5.23
N PRO A 35 -10.39 4.29 5.26
CA PRO A 35 -9.16 4.32 6.07
C PRO A 35 -9.47 4.34 7.59
N PRO A 36 -8.49 3.98 8.45
CA PRO A 36 -7.16 3.44 8.14
C PRO A 36 -7.21 1.96 7.69
N ILE A 37 -6.25 1.55 6.86
CA ILE A 37 -6.24 0.22 6.24
C ILE A 37 -6.00 -0.90 7.25
N LYS A 38 -6.69 -2.03 7.09
CA LYS A 38 -6.44 -3.27 7.81
C LYS A 38 -5.86 -4.30 6.84
N VAL A 39 -4.59 -4.67 7.01
CA VAL A 39 -3.88 -5.59 6.10
C VAL A 39 -3.75 -6.96 6.77
N PHE A 40 -4.12 -8.02 6.05
CA PHE A 40 -3.89 -9.40 6.47
C PHE A 40 -2.71 -9.97 5.69
N PHE A 41 -1.63 -10.32 6.38
CA PHE A 41 -0.44 -10.93 5.79
C PHE A 41 -0.52 -12.46 5.78
N TYR A 42 0.00 -13.03 4.71
CA TYR A 42 0.16 -14.47 4.52
C TYR A 42 1.66 -14.75 4.41
N ASP A 43 2.16 -15.74 5.15
CA ASP A 43 3.58 -16.12 5.10
C ASP A 43 3.91 -16.86 3.79
N ASP A 44 2.94 -17.59 3.23
CA ASP A 44 3.02 -18.27 1.93
C ASP A 44 1.63 -18.41 1.26
N TRP A 45 1.61 -18.93 0.03
CA TRP A 45 0.40 -19.11 -0.78
C TRP A 45 -0.55 -20.23 -0.32
N ASN A 46 -0.07 -21.17 0.51
CA ASN A 46 -0.84 -22.31 1.01
C ASN A 46 -1.44 -22.06 2.40
N MET A 47 -1.09 -20.94 3.03
CA MET A 47 -1.59 -20.54 4.34
C MET A 47 -3.12 -20.30 4.31
N PRO A 48 -3.90 -20.96 5.16
CA PRO A 48 -5.36 -20.80 5.16
C PRO A 48 -5.75 -19.38 5.60
N HIS A 49 -6.84 -18.84 5.05
CA HIS A 49 -7.32 -17.49 5.34
C HIS A 49 -7.55 -17.22 6.83
N THR A 50 -7.99 -18.21 7.59
CA THR A 50 -8.21 -18.11 9.03
C THR A 50 -6.92 -17.96 9.84
N ALA A 51 -5.78 -18.31 9.27
CA ALA A 51 -4.48 -18.15 9.90
C ALA A 51 -3.82 -16.80 9.57
N ALA A 52 -4.32 -16.07 8.57
CA ALA A 52 -3.72 -14.83 8.11
C ALA A 52 -3.56 -13.82 9.25
N LYS A 53 -2.39 -13.17 9.31
CA LYS A 53 -2.05 -12.28 10.42
C LYS A 53 -2.51 -10.87 10.11
N LEU A 54 -3.45 -10.36 10.89
CA LEU A 54 -3.84 -8.94 10.83
C LEU A 54 -2.68 -8.08 11.35
N GLN A 55 -2.19 -7.18 10.51
CA GLN A 55 -1.35 -6.07 10.94
C GLN A 55 -2.16 -4.78 10.89
N PHE A 56 -2.47 -4.29 12.10
CA PHE A 56 -3.12 -3.01 12.32
C PHE A 56 -2.67 -2.44 13.66
N PRO A 57 -2.13 -1.21 13.71
CA PRO A 57 -1.83 -0.34 12.55
C PRO A 57 -0.74 -0.93 11.65
N ILE A 58 -0.74 -0.53 10.38
CA ILE A 58 0.39 -0.79 9.47
C ILE A 58 1.51 0.20 9.80
N PHE A 59 2.77 -0.11 9.45
CA PHE A 59 3.94 0.63 9.93
C PHE A 59 3.88 2.16 9.71
N TRP A 60 3.21 2.64 8.65
CA TRP A 60 3.05 4.08 8.40
C TRP A 60 1.95 4.75 9.22
N ASP A 61 1.06 3.99 9.86
CA ASP A 61 -0.02 4.47 10.73
C ASP A 61 0.33 4.29 12.24
N GLU A 62 1.44 3.60 12.57
CA GLU A 62 1.80 3.24 13.94
C GLU A 62 1.93 4.47 14.85
N GLU A 63 2.78 5.43 14.52
CA GLU A 63 3.02 6.63 15.34
C GLU A 63 1.74 7.47 15.54
N CYS A 64 0.95 7.64 14.47
CA CYS A 64 -0.28 8.43 14.50
C CYS A 64 -1.39 7.80 15.35
N LEU A 65 -1.52 6.46 15.31
CA LEU A 65 -2.59 5.74 16.01
C LEU A 65 -2.22 5.28 17.41
N THR A 66 -0.92 5.17 17.73
CA THR A 66 -0.44 4.88 19.10
C THR A 66 -0.21 6.12 19.95
N ALA A 67 -0.17 7.31 19.37
CA ALA A 67 -0.12 8.55 20.12
C ALA A 67 -1.31 8.65 21.11
N PRO A 68 -1.09 9.15 22.34
CA PRO A 68 -2.18 9.47 23.24
C PRO A 68 -3.16 10.38 22.49
N LYS A 69 -4.44 10.01 22.46
CA LYS A 69 -5.46 10.95 22.00
C LYS A 69 -5.45 12.10 22.99
N ASP A 70 -5.15 13.30 22.53
CA ASP A 70 -5.44 14.52 23.31
C ASP A 70 -6.94 14.50 23.58
N GLU A 71 -7.32 14.11 24.80
CA GLU A 71 -8.68 14.25 25.30
C GLU A 71 -8.87 15.74 25.61
N LEU A 72 -9.53 16.45 24.67
CA LEU A 72 -9.97 17.83 24.84
C LEU A 72 -11.21 17.89 25.74
#